data_AF-A0A2E1X3Q3-F1
#
_entry.id   AF-A0A2E1X3Q3-F1
#
_cell.length_a   1.000
_cell.length_b   1.000
_cell.length_c   1.000
_cell.angle_alpha   90.00
_cell.angle_beta   90.00
_cell.angle_gamma   90.00
#
_symmetry.space_group_name_H-M   'P 1'
#
loop_
_entity.id
_entity.type
_entity.pdbx_description
1 polymer ?
#
loop_
_entity_poly.entity_id
_entity_poly.type
_entity_poly.pdbx_seq_one_letter_code
_entity_poly.pdbx_strand_id
1 'polypeptide(L)'
;MGRFLKRLFEKELAWIRSRLPFVSRTKKTTARAVDTTPGSPPVAGVPKTGVQTPATRKFPARLSDKSRRATLKKSKSAAHKRLKKPPLISPKREAPLQREIARSPSDPFASVVAAVILHASLLLVIYPLLFPPPEQLPPPKTFVIRWETKKKQVTKEDKPIENPEQPPAPLPEEQPVVEKPPDQETAADPGQDVITDVAGVGAGEGAQGNGRQGEARSQALRHHGGNPNTEDAVRAGLLWLIRHQDRNGSWSPDRFDRHCEEADSSCIGAGYPEHRAGITALALLALLGDGNLPDDKDDPYSIACSRALQWLLDHKDQDGCIRTDIAKGSRNLYDHGIATFALCEAAELTADPFITEAARSAILFLESSQQPGGGWDYTPSPSLRNDLSITGWQVLALHAGIEAGILPEPDTIQSVERYLDRAIDETGHAVYSDRGRGRGRTGFGIDAVGLITRLALGHSPISVESLACAQRISEHPPRPEVRSQWDQHPQSMYYWYTATLALFHVGGSPWKKWNQQLQQQLLPLQIQQGESIGSWDPDPNWIGAAGGRVAQTALGVLTFETYFRYTPLHQRLGIARKPRDR
;
A
#
# COMPACT_ATOMS: atom_id res chain seq x y z
N MET A 1 44.68 27.59 12.85
CA MET A 1 43.88 27.83 11.62
C MET A 1 42.43 28.27 11.89
N GLY A 2 41.63 27.54 12.69
CA GLY A 2 40.18 27.84 12.84
C GLY A 2 39.79 29.20 13.46
N ARG A 3 40.62 29.79 14.34
CA ARG A 3 40.35 31.13 14.92
C ARG A 3 40.73 32.30 14.01
N PHE A 4 41.54 32.07 12.98
CA PHE A 4 41.92 33.09 12.00
C PHE A 4 40.85 33.21 10.90
N LEU A 5 40.28 32.08 10.47
CA LEU A 5 39.18 32.04 9.50
C LEU A 5 37.87 32.63 10.06
N LYS A 6 37.59 32.43 11.35
CA LYS A 6 36.39 33.02 12.00
C LYS A 6 36.42 34.55 12.05
N ARG A 7 37.61 35.15 12.21
CA ARG A 7 37.80 36.63 12.19
C ARG A 7 37.80 37.22 10.78
N LEU A 8 38.06 36.43 9.75
CA LEU A 8 37.99 36.86 8.35
C LEU A 8 36.51 36.96 7.89
N PHE A 9 35.66 36.00 8.28
CA PHE A 9 34.25 35.99 7.92
C PHE A 9 33.39 37.02 8.68
N GLU A 10 33.74 37.37 9.92
CA GLU A 10 33.02 38.42 10.67
C GLU A 10 33.27 39.83 10.10
N LYS A 11 34.43 40.08 9.48
CA LYS A 11 34.75 41.36 8.82
C LYS A 11 34.07 41.54 7.46
N GLU A 12 33.90 40.45 6.70
CA GLU A 12 33.18 40.42 5.42
C GLU A 12 31.66 40.65 5.61
N LEU A 13 31.05 40.07 6.66
CA LEU A 13 29.63 40.26 6.97
C LEU A 13 29.29 41.67 7.47
N ALA A 14 30.24 42.36 8.10
CA ALA A 14 30.10 43.78 8.49
C ALA A 14 30.20 44.73 7.28
N TRP A 15 31.00 44.38 6.28
CA TRP A 15 31.13 45.14 5.03
C TRP A 15 29.84 45.10 4.20
N ILE A 16 29.19 43.92 4.10
CA ILE A 16 27.94 43.73 3.33
C ILE A 16 26.75 44.47 3.95
N ARG A 17 26.67 44.59 5.27
CA ARG A 17 25.63 45.37 5.97
C ARG A 17 25.77 46.90 5.80
N SER A 18 26.92 47.38 5.34
CA SER A 18 27.23 48.81 5.21
C SER A 18 26.94 49.41 3.82
N ARG A 19 26.49 48.61 2.84
CA ARG A 19 26.39 49.03 1.42
C ARG A 19 25.03 48.84 0.73
N LEU A 20 23.95 48.58 1.46
CA LEU A 20 22.59 48.69 0.90
C LEU A 20 21.88 49.93 1.45
N PRO A 21 21.44 50.86 0.58
CA PRO A 21 20.89 52.14 1.00
C PRO A 21 19.47 52.01 1.55
N PHE A 22 19.30 52.67 2.69
CA PHE A 22 18.05 53.08 3.32
C PHE A 22 17.31 54.06 2.39
N VAL A 23 16.07 53.76 2.00
CA VAL A 23 15.13 54.77 1.49
C VAL A 23 13.94 54.80 2.44
N SER A 24 13.73 55.96 3.05
CA SER A 24 12.77 56.21 4.12
C SER A 24 11.57 57.04 3.66
N ARG A 25 10.39 56.70 4.20
CA ARG A 25 9.26 57.60 4.60
C ARG A 25 8.55 58.40 3.47
N THR A 26 7.24 58.66 3.48
CA THR A 26 6.33 58.95 4.61
C THR A 26 4.85 58.96 4.17
N LYS A 27 3.95 58.47 5.06
CA LYS A 27 2.68 59.04 5.62
C LYS A 27 1.70 59.77 4.67
N LYS A 28 0.36 59.67 4.74
CA LYS A 28 -0.67 59.48 5.81
C LYS A 28 -2.01 59.25 5.02
N THR A 29 -3.14 58.73 5.53
CA THR A 29 -3.90 59.16 6.73
C THR A 29 -5.09 58.19 7.01
N THR A 30 -5.24 57.82 8.30
CA THR A 30 -6.46 57.72 9.18
C THR A 30 -7.68 56.85 8.79
N ALA A 31 -8.38 56.12 9.68
CA ALA A 31 -8.51 56.15 11.17
C ALA A 31 -8.93 54.75 11.73
N ARG A 32 -8.32 54.28 12.85
CA ARG A 32 -8.89 54.04 14.21
C ARG A 32 -10.35 53.53 14.27
N ALA A 33 -10.62 52.27 14.65
CA ALA A 33 -10.53 51.58 15.96
C ALA A 33 -11.69 51.86 16.92
N VAL A 34 -12.50 50.84 17.28
CA VAL A 34 -13.17 50.67 18.58
C VAL A 34 -13.42 49.17 18.83
N ASP A 35 -13.13 48.77 20.07
CA ASP A 35 -13.36 47.49 20.74
C ASP A 35 -14.76 47.47 21.38
N THR A 36 -15.49 46.34 21.41
CA THR A 36 -16.51 45.99 22.44
C THR A 36 -17.18 44.64 22.14
N THR A 37 -17.15 43.72 23.11
CA THR A 37 -18.10 42.62 23.36
C THR A 37 -19.32 43.15 24.17
N PRO A 38 -20.34 42.36 24.59
CA PRO A 38 -21.07 41.20 24.03
C PRO A 38 -22.61 41.42 23.99
N GLY A 39 -23.40 40.48 23.43
CA GLY A 39 -24.86 40.45 23.64
C GLY A 39 -25.65 39.46 22.76
N SER A 40 -26.19 38.40 23.37
CA SER A 40 -27.27 37.52 22.86
C SER A 40 -28.63 37.98 23.42
N PRO A 41 -29.78 37.27 23.23
CA PRO A 41 -30.51 36.68 22.07
C PRO A 41 -31.92 37.36 21.99
N PRO A 42 -33.12 36.77 21.65
CA PRO A 42 -33.57 35.49 21.02
C PRO A 42 -34.54 35.74 19.81
N VAL A 43 -35.12 34.79 19.06
CA VAL A 43 -36.25 33.88 19.39
C VAL A 43 -36.59 32.98 18.17
N ALA A 44 -36.88 31.72 18.49
CA ALA A 44 -37.72 30.68 17.87
C ALA A 44 -38.72 30.99 16.73
N GLY A 45 -39.00 29.97 15.90
CA GLY A 45 -40.29 29.85 15.20
C GLY A 45 -40.35 28.93 13.96
N VAL A 46 -40.58 27.63 14.18
CA VAL A 46 -41.25 26.66 13.27
C VAL A 46 -42.58 26.27 13.99
N PRO A 47 -43.71 25.79 13.40
CA PRO A 47 -43.98 25.20 12.08
C PRO A 47 -45.29 25.70 11.38
N LYS A 48 -45.57 25.23 10.15
CA LYS A 48 -46.73 24.34 9.83
C LYS A 48 -47.07 24.27 8.32
N THR A 49 -47.11 23.03 7.83
CA THR A 49 -48.10 22.37 6.94
C THR A 49 -48.56 23.05 5.64
N GLY A 50 -48.50 22.29 4.54
CA GLY A 50 -49.30 22.55 3.33
C GLY A 50 -48.98 21.60 2.17
N VAL A 51 -49.62 20.42 2.17
CA VAL A 51 -49.71 19.51 1.03
C VAL A 51 -50.51 20.18 -0.09
N GLN A 52 -50.02 20.17 -1.35
CA GLN A 52 -50.82 20.04 -2.58
C GLN A 52 -49.91 19.86 -3.81
N THR A 53 -50.07 18.72 -4.48
CA THR A 53 -49.65 18.40 -5.87
C THR A 53 -50.90 18.36 -6.76
N PRO A 54 -50.81 18.15 -8.10
CA PRO A 54 -49.81 18.61 -9.06
C PRO A 54 -50.47 19.28 -10.30
N ALA A 55 -49.69 20.00 -11.12
CA ALA A 55 -50.11 20.34 -12.48
C ALA A 55 -48.95 20.24 -13.49
N THR A 56 -49.19 19.37 -14.46
CA THR A 56 -48.52 19.05 -15.71
C THR A 56 -47.91 20.23 -16.50
N ARG A 57 -46.73 20.02 -17.11
CA ARG A 57 -46.46 20.53 -18.46
C ARG A 57 -45.51 19.63 -19.25
N LYS A 58 -45.92 19.39 -20.50
CA LYS A 58 -45.45 18.40 -21.47
C LYS A 58 -44.20 18.86 -22.22
N PHE A 59 -43.37 17.88 -22.59
CA PHE A 59 -42.43 17.91 -23.72
C PHE A 59 -43.16 18.06 -25.06
N PRO A 60 -42.43 18.46 -26.12
CA PRO A 60 -42.57 17.71 -27.37
C PRO A 60 -41.23 17.27 -27.97
N ALA A 61 -41.34 16.22 -28.78
CA ALA A 61 -40.28 15.49 -29.45
C ALA A 61 -40.14 15.88 -30.95
N ARG A 62 -38.96 15.56 -31.49
CA ARG A 62 -38.58 15.10 -32.85
C ARG A 62 -39.20 15.74 -34.11
N LEU A 63 -38.32 15.97 -35.10
CA LEU A 63 -38.32 15.46 -36.51
C LEU A 63 -37.21 16.24 -37.28
N SER A 64 -36.13 15.60 -37.73
CA SER A 64 -35.89 14.92 -39.03
C SER A 64 -35.52 15.81 -40.22
N ASP A 65 -34.43 15.40 -40.89
CA ASP A 65 -34.20 15.36 -42.35
C ASP A 65 -33.33 16.43 -43.05
N LYS A 66 -32.20 15.90 -43.56
CA LYS A 66 -31.60 16.03 -44.91
C LYS A 66 -31.53 17.38 -45.65
N SER A 67 -30.26 17.67 -45.99
CA SER A 67 -29.73 17.83 -47.37
C SER A 67 -29.50 19.22 -47.97
N ARG A 68 -28.29 19.32 -48.55
CA ARG A 68 -27.84 19.99 -49.78
C ARG A 68 -27.99 21.52 -49.89
N ARG A 69 -26.88 22.27 -49.93
CA ARG A 69 -25.96 22.60 -51.06
C ARG A 69 -26.52 23.66 -52.05
N ALA A 70 -25.80 24.80 -52.08
CA ALA A 70 -25.56 25.69 -53.24
C ALA A 70 -26.79 26.51 -53.75
N THR A 71 -26.74 27.74 -54.27
CA THR A 71 -25.67 28.61 -54.82
C THR A 71 -26.28 29.99 -55.18
N LEU A 72 -25.42 31.03 -55.32
CA LEU A 72 -25.52 32.21 -56.24
C LEU A 72 -26.60 33.29 -55.92
N LYS A 73 -26.43 34.61 -56.08
CA LYS A 73 -25.65 35.38 -57.09
C LYS A 73 -25.67 36.91 -56.79
N LYS A 74 -24.51 37.56 -57.05
CA LYS A 74 -24.26 38.83 -57.80
C LYS A 74 -24.69 40.22 -57.26
N SER A 75 -23.71 41.14 -57.30
CA SER A 75 -23.78 42.46 -57.98
C SER A 75 -22.34 42.97 -58.27
N LYS A 76 -21.87 42.96 -59.54
CA LYS A 76 -21.62 44.11 -60.47
C LYS A 76 -20.45 45.04 -60.05
N SER A 77 -19.54 45.57 -60.88
CA SER A 77 -19.28 45.57 -62.34
C SER A 77 -17.88 46.19 -62.62
N ALA A 78 -17.33 45.87 -63.81
CA ALA A 78 -16.07 46.24 -64.48
C ALA A 78 -15.81 47.77 -64.64
N ALA A 79 -14.65 48.32 -65.05
CA ALA A 79 -13.62 47.92 -66.03
C ALA A 79 -12.34 48.81 -65.85
N HIS A 80 -11.08 48.47 -66.19
CA HIS A 80 -10.50 48.29 -67.54
C HIS A 80 -9.12 47.58 -67.51
N LYS A 81 -8.85 46.83 -68.60
CA LYS A 81 -7.70 45.97 -68.98
C LYS A 81 -6.35 46.76 -69.16
N ARG A 82 -5.13 46.22 -69.32
CA ARG A 82 -4.63 44.91 -69.84
C ARG A 82 -3.11 44.69 -69.58
N LEU A 83 -2.75 43.49 -69.13
CA LEU A 83 -1.58 42.60 -69.38
C LEU A 83 -0.24 43.12 -69.98
N LYS A 84 0.91 42.75 -69.36
CA LYS A 84 1.82 41.64 -69.77
C LYS A 84 3.00 41.43 -68.79
N LYS A 85 3.48 40.18 -68.67
CA LYS A 85 4.52 39.65 -67.76
C LYS A 85 5.94 40.25 -67.99
N PRO A 86 6.79 40.37 -66.95
CA PRO A 86 8.22 40.54 -67.11
C PRO A 86 9.06 39.25 -66.86
N PRO A 87 10.34 39.22 -67.30
CA PRO A 87 11.15 38.02 -67.49
C PRO A 87 12.17 37.72 -66.36
N LEU A 88 12.80 36.55 -66.52
CA LEU A 88 13.91 35.96 -65.75
C LEU A 88 15.16 36.84 -65.65
N ILE A 89 15.82 36.84 -64.49
CA ILE A 89 17.16 37.40 -64.27
C ILE A 89 18.07 36.31 -63.67
N SER A 90 19.24 36.16 -64.30
CA SER A 90 20.32 35.19 -64.11
C SER A 90 21.22 35.47 -62.89
N PRO A 91 22.00 34.47 -62.39
CA PRO A 91 22.74 34.57 -61.14
C PRO A 91 24.05 35.36 -61.27
N LYS A 92 24.35 36.23 -60.30
CA LYS A 92 25.68 36.86 -60.15
C LYS A 92 26.55 35.98 -59.25
N ARG A 93 27.74 35.63 -59.76
CA ARG A 93 28.85 34.96 -59.06
C ARG A 93 29.22 35.68 -57.76
N GLU A 94 29.25 34.95 -56.66
CA GLU A 94 29.93 35.35 -55.43
C GLU A 94 31.45 35.29 -55.62
N ALA A 95 32.16 36.34 -55.18
CA ALA A 95 33.60 36.34 -55.05
C ALA A 95 34.00 35.63 -53.75
N PRO A 96 35.10 34.84 -53.71
CA PRO A 96 35.52 34.18 -52.49
C PRO A 96 36.08 35.20 -51.49
N LEU A 97 35.47 35.26 -50.30
CA LEU A 97 36.01 35.95 -49.13
C LEU A 97 37.36 35.31 -48.75
N GLN A 98 38.46 35.98 -49.08
CA GLN A 98 39.77 35.67 -48.52
C GLN A 98 39.73 35.90 -47.00
N ARG A 99 39.90 34.84 -46.22
CA ARG A 99 40.15 34.92 -44.77
C ARG A 99 41.51 35.58 -44.55
N GLU A 100 41.52 36.84 -44.12
CA GLU A 100 42.67 37.42 -43.46
C GLU A 100 42.92 36.68 -42.14
N ILE A 101 43.95 35.84 -42.12
CA ILE A 101 44.53 35.33 -40.88
C ILE A 101 45.46 36.41 -40.36
N ALA A 102 45.00 37.19 -39.37
CA ALA A 102 45.82 38.18 -38.69
C ALA A 102 46.99 37.48 -37.94
N ARG A 103 48.22 37.84 -38.30
CA ARG A 103 49.45 37.45 -37.60
C ARG A 103 49.98 38.65 -36.83
N SER A 104 49.43 38.94 -35.64
CA SER A 104 50.02 39.90 -34.70
C SER A 104 49.47 39.72 -33.28
N PRO A 105 50.27 39.90 -32.20
CA PRO A 105 49.90 39.53 -30.82
C PRO A 105 48.97 40.53 -30.11
N SER A 106 48.44 41.55 -30.79
CA SER A 106 47.61 42.59 -30.18
C SER A 106 46.13 42.53 -30.59
N ASP A 107 45.63 41.35 -30.96
CA ASP A 107 44.21 41.16 -31.27
C ASP A 107 43.40 41.03 -29.95
N PRO A 108 42.45 41.95 -29.67
CA PRO A 108 41.58 41.84 -28.50
C PRO A 108 40.76 40.54 -28.51
N PHE A 109 40.47 39.96 -29.68
CA PHE A 109 39.73 38.71 -29.78
C PHE A 109 40.57 37.50 -29.33
N ALA A 110 41.85 37.44 -29.74
CA ALA A 110 42.77 36.39 -29.30
C ALA A 110 43.03 36.44 -27.78
N SER A 111 43.08 37.65 -27.21
CA SER A 111 43.28 37.85 -25.78
C SER A 111 42.06 37.43 -24.95
N VAL A 112 40.84 37.68 -25.45
CA VAL A 112 39.59 37.21 -24.82
C VAL A 112 39.49 35.69 -24.91
N VAL A 113 39.81 35.10 -26.06
CA VAL A 113 39.81 33.63 -26.20
C VAL A 113 40.85 32.98 -25.27
N ALA A 114 42.06 33.53 -25.18
CA ALA A 114 43.07 33.06 -24.24
C ALA A 114 42.64 33.19 -22.78
N ALA A 115 41.98 34.30 -22.40
CA ALA A 115 41.44 34.49 -21.06
C ALA A 115 40.32 33.51 -20.74
N VAL A 116 39.40 33.24 -21.68
CA VAL A 116 38.33 32.24 -21.50
C VAL A 116 38.92 30.85 -21.34
N ILE A 117 39.92 30.47 -22.14
CA ILE A 117 40.61 29.18 -22.01
C ILE A 117 41.31 29.07 -20.65
N LEU A 118 41.99 30.13 -20.20
CA LEU A 118 42.66 30.16 -18.90
C LEU A 118 41.65 29.98 -17.75
N HIS A 119 40.55 30.72 -17.75
CA HIS A 119 39.53 30.64 -16.70
C HIS A 119 38.77 29.31 -16.73
N ALA A 120 38.48 28.76 -17.91
CA ALA A 120 37.90 27.43 -18.05
C ALA A 120 38.85 26.34 -17.52
N SER A 121 40.15 26.47 -17.80
CA SER A 121 41.18 25.55 -17.28
C SER A 121 41.33 25.64 -15.77
N LEU A 122 41.30 26.86 -15.21
CA LEU A 122 41.30 27.09 -13.77
C LEU A 122 40.06 26.54 -13.09
N LEU A 123 38.88 26.68 -13.71
CA LEU A 123 37.65 26.06 -13.21
C LEU A 123 37.73 24.54 -13.21
N LEU A 124 38.31 23.92 -14.24
CA LEU A 124 38.51 22.46 -14.27
C LEU A 124 39.45 21.96 -13.16
N VAL A 125 40.41 22.78 -12.73
CA VAL A 125 41.33 22.43 -11.62
C VAL A 125 40.72 22.74 -10.25
N ILE A 126 40.02 23.86 -10.11
CA ILE A 126 39.46 24.33 -8.83
C ILE A 126 38.17 23.57 -8.48
N TYR A 127 37.35 23.20 -9.46
CA TYR A 127 36.08 22.50 -9.23
C TYR A 127 36.23 21.21 -8.40
N PRO A 128 37.13 20.27 -8.70
CA PRO A 128 37.32 19.06 -7.88
C PRO A 128 37.93 19.33 -6.50
N LEU A 129 38.55 20.50 -6.28
CA LEU A 129 39.10 20.91 -4.97
C LEU A 129 38.04 21.55 -4.06
N LEU A 130 37.08 22.28 -4.63
CA LEU A 130 35.96 22.88 -3.88
C LEU A 130 34.78 21.90 -3.72
N PHE A 131 34.62 20.97 -4.66
CA PHE A 131 33.61 19.93 -4.66
C PHE A 131 34.30 18.56 -4.76
N PRO A 132 34.93 18.07 -3.67
CA PRO A 132 35.43 16.70 -3.67
C PRO A 132 34.28 15.76 -4.04
N PRO A 133 34.52 14.74 -4.88
CA PRO A 133 33.48 13.77 -5.21
C PRO A 133 32.91 13.22 -3.90
N PRO A 134 31.57 13.05 -3.80
CA PRO A 134 30.97 12.48 -2.61
C PRO A 134 31.69 11.16 -2.30
N GLU A 135 32.10 11.02 -1.04
CA GLU A 135 32.69 9.79 -0.54
C GLU A 135 31.78 8.64 -1.01
N GLN A 136 32.33 7.74 -1.84
CA GLN A 136 31.60 6.56 -2.28
C GLN A 136 31.28 5.79 -1.00
N LEU A 137 30.05 5.95 -0.51
CA LEU A 137 29.47 5.01 0.41
C LEU A 137 29.73 3.63 -0.21
N PRO A 138 30.20 2.64 0.58
CA PRO A 138 30.29 1.29 0.07
C PRO A 138 28.97 0.98 -0.63
N PRO A 139 28.98 0.40 -1.84
CA PRO A 139 27.73 0.06 -2.52
C PRO A 139 26.85 -0.62 -1.49
N PRO A 140 25.57 -0.20 -1.33
CA PRO A 140 24.67 -0.92 -0.45
C PRO A 140 24.84 -2.39 -0.81
N LYS A 141 25.02 -3.25 0.20
CA LYS A 141 24.95 -4.68 -0.03
C LYS A 141 23.53 -4.95 -0.52
N THR A 142 23.32 -4.81 -1.81
CA THR A 142 22.10 -5.24 -2.47
C THR A 142 22.18 -6.75 -2.37
N PHE A 143 21.47 -7.32 -1.41
CA PHE A 143 21.14 -8.72 -1.44
C PHE A 143 20.23 -8.89 -2.65
N VAL A 144 20.83 -9.17 -3.81
CA VAL A 144 20.09 -9.65 -4.97
C VAL A 144 19.68 -11.07 -4.59
N ILE A 145 18.45 -11.23 -4.12
CA ILE A 145 17.84 -12.54 -3.88
C ILE A 145 17.66 -13.16 -5.25
N ARG A 146 18.62 -13.99 -5.64
CA ARG A 146 18.52 -14.80 -6.86
C ARG A 146 17.80 -16.08 -6.47
N TRP A 147 16.53 -16.18 -6.84
CA TRP A 147 15.77 -17.42 -6.70
C TRP A 147 16.37 -18.49 -7.61
N GLU A 148 17.22 -19.36 -7.07
CA GLU A 148 17.67 -20.56 -7.79
C GLU A 148 16.69 -21.71 -7.55
N THR A 149 16.16 -22.26 -8.65
CA THR A 149 15.34 -23.47 -8.59
C THR A 149 16.19 -24.64 -8.10
N LYS A 150 15.86 -25.16 -6.92
CA LYS A 150 16.52 -26.34 -6.36
C LYS A 150 16.38 -27.51 -7.35
N LYS A 151 17.47 -27.86 -8.05
CA LYS A 151 17.51 -29.08 -8.87
C LYS A 151 17.21 -30.27 -7.96
N LYS A 152 16.18 -31.04 -8.31
CA LYS A 152 15.87 -32.34 -7.68
C LYS A 152 17.13 -33.18 -7.64
N GLN A 153 17.69 -33.37 -6.44
CA GLN A 153 18.65 -34.45 -6.21
C GLN A 153 17.87 -35.75 -6.30
N VAL A 154 18.16 -36.53 -7.34
CA VAL A 154 17.71 -37.92 -7.46
C VAL A 154 18.45 -38.72 -6.38
N THR A 155 17.77 -39.08 -5.31
CA THR A 155 18.28 -40.02 -4.31
C THR A 155 18.41 -41.41 -4.95
N LYS A 156 19.61 -41.98 -4.82
CA LYS A 156 19.91 -43.36 -5.22
C LYS A 156 19.14 -44.34 -4.35
N GLU A 157 18.71 -45.43 -4.98
CA GLU A 157 18.00 -46.58 -4.42
C GLU A 157 18.63 -47.13 -3.11
N ASP A 158 17.79 -47.33 -2.10
CA ASP A 158 18.11 -48.11 -0.90
C ASP A 158 17.90 -49.60 -1.17
N LYS A 159 18.91 -50.41 -0.84
CA LYS A 159 18.79 -51.87 -0.73
C LYS A 159 18.14 -52.24 0.62
N PRO A 160 17.38 -53.35 0.71
CA PRO A 160 16.73 -53.76 1.96
C PRO A 160 17.74 -54.39 2.93
N ILE A 161 17.66 -53.99 4.20
CA ILE A 161 18.40 -54.59 5.33
C ILE A 161 17.49 -55.61 6.03
N GLU A 162 17.99 -56.83 6.19
CA GLU A 162 17.39 -57.91 6.97
C GLU A 162 17.33 -57.59 8.47
N ASN A 163 16.22 -57.97 9.08
CA ASN A 163 15.91 -57.83 10.50
C ASN A 163 16.39 -59.06 11.29
N PRO A 164 17.04 -58.91 12.46
CA PRO A 164 17.00 -59.94 13.48
C PRO A 164 16.37 -59.47 14.80
N GLU A 165 15.36 -60.24 15.19
CA GLU A 165 14.80 -60.59 16.49
C GLU A 165 15.12 -59.76 17.76
N GLN A 166 14.00 -59.43 18.40
CA GLN A 166 13.83 -58.74 19.69
C GLN A 166 13.83 -59.74 20.86
N PRO A 167 14.56 -59.48 21.96
CA PRO A 167 14.31 -60.12 23.26
C PRO A 167 13.41 -59.27 24.19
N PRO A 168 12.72 -59.88 25.17
CA PRO A 168 11.51 -59.33 25.78
C PRO A 168 11.74 -58.38 26.96
N ALA A 169 10.71 -57.57 27.22
CA ALA A 169 10.65 -56.50 28.21
C ALA A 169 10.58 -56.98 29.68
N PRO A 170 11.12 -56.20 30.65
CA PRO A 170 10.72 -56.24 32.05
C PRO A 170 9.68 -55.16 32.41
N LEU A 171 8.79 -55.52 33.33
CA LEU A 171 7.68 -54.75 33.94
C LEU A 171 8.17 -53.68 34.97
N PRO A 172 7.29 -52.77 35.45
CA PRO A 172 7.64 -51.42 35.86
C PRO A 172 7.83 -51.25 37.37
N GLU A 173 8.73 -50.35 37.78
CA GLU A 173 8.82 -49.85 39.16
C GLU A 173 9.15 -48.35 39.23
N GLU A 174 8.28 -47.65 39.96
CA GLU A 174 8.41 -46.48 40.84
C GLU A 174 9.26 -45.24 40.46
N GLN A 175 8.58 -44.08 40.50
CA GLN A 175 9.20 -42.74 40.57
C GLN A 175 9.85 -42.49 41.94
N PRO A 176 10.85 -41.60 42.01
CA PRO A 176 10.60 -40.35 42.73
C PRO A 176 11.24 -39.07 42.13
N VAL A 177 10.45 -38.00 42.15
CA VAL A 177 10.69 -36.63 42.68
C VAL A 177 12.07 -35.95 42.51
N VAL A 178 12.05 -34.86 41.74
CA VAL A 178 12.69 -33.51 41.88
C VAL A 178 14.20 -33.41 42.14
N GLU A 179 14.91 -32.76 41.20
CA GLU A 179 15.88 -31.69 41.51
C GLU A 179 16.18 -30.79 40.29
N LYS A 180 16.11 -29.46 40.47
CA LYS A 180 16.66 -28.46 39.55
C LYS A 180 18.14 -28.22 39.91
N PRO A 181 19.01 -28.00 38.91
CA PRO A 181 20.13 -27.08 39.10
C PRO A 181 20.25 -26.00 38.00
N PRO A 182 21.12 -24.98 38.24
CA PRO A 182 20.93 -23.61 37.78
C PRO A 182 21.76 -23.21 36.54
N ASP A 183 21.53 -21.97 36.14
CA ASP A 183 22.19 -21.17 35.11
C ASP A 183 23.69 -21.44 34.88
N GLN A 184 24.08 -21.51 33.60
CA GLN A 184 25.44 -21.20 33.15
C GLN A 184 25.41 -20.29 31.93
N GLU A 185 25.89 -19.07 32.12
CA GLU A 185 26.50 -18.26 31.06
C GLU A 185 27.75 -18.97 30.54
N THR A 186 27.88 -19.07 29.21
CA THR A 186 29.20 -19.17 28.57
C THR A 186 29.23 -18.34 27.29
N ALA A 187 30.31 -17.57 27.18
CA ALA A 187 30.63 -16.65 26.10
C ALA A 187 31.24 -17.35 24.87
N ALA A 188 30.94 -16.78 23.71
CA ALA A 188 31.74 -16.59 22.49
C ALA A 188 32.42 -17.78 21.79
N ASP A 189 32.11 -17.98 20.51
CA ASP A 189 33.12 -17.92 19.42
C ASP A 189 32.44 -17.57 18.06
N PRO A 190 33.04 -16.75 17.18
CA PRO A 190 32.47 -16.30 15.92
C PRO A 190 33.02 -17.12 14.74
N GLY A 191 32.13 -17.56 13.86
CA GLY A 191 32.54 -18.02 12.54
C GLY A 191 31.75 -19.20 12.04
N GLN A 192 30.63 -18.92 11.38
CA GLN A 192 30.14 -19.76 10.30
C GLN A 192 29.25 -18.93 9.39
N ASP A 193 29.64 -18.88 8.12
CA ASP A 193 28.87 -18.25 7.04
C ASP A 193 27.53 -18.98 6.90
N VAL A 194 26.46 -18.37 7.40
CA VAL A 194 25.10 -18.83 7.17
C VAL A 194 24.60 -18.19 5.88
N ILE A 195 24.45 -19.03 4.85
CA ILE A 195 23.68 -18.71 3.64
C ILE A 195 22.21 -18.68 4.08
N THR A 196 21.62 -17.48 4.17
CA THR A 196 20.20 -17.31 4.48
C THR A 196 19.40 -17.17 3.19
N ASP A 197 18.55 -18.17 2.90
CA ASP A 197 17.40 -18.01 2.02
C ASP A 197 16.48 -16.94 2.62
N VAL A 198 16.07 -15.94 1.82
CA VAL A 198 15.34 -14.76 2.30
C VAL A 198 13.84 -14.98 2.12
N ALA A 199 13.14 -15.25 3.23
CA ALA A 199 11.68 -15.34 3.30
C ALA A 199 11.04 -13.95 3.54
N GLY A 200 10.04 -13.60 2.74
CA GLY A 200 9.26 -12.37 2.82
C GLY A 200 8.21 -12.35 3.94
N VAL A 201 7.19 -11.49 3.79
CA VAL A 201 6.09 -11.24 4.75
C VAL A 201 5.09 -12.42 4.80
N GLY A 202 5.54 -13.63 5.12
CA GLY A 202 4.65 -14.79 5.22
C GLY A 202 5.15 -15.81 6.23
N ALA A 203 4.25 -16.61 6.80
CA ALA A 203 4.55 -17.54 7.89
C ALA A 203 5.68 -18.52 7.52
N GLY A 204 6.93 -18.13 7.77
CA GLY A 204 8.10 -18.89 7.34
C GLY A 204 8.13 -20.33 7.85
N GLU A 205 8.48 -21.23 6.93
CA GLU A 205 9.05 -22.57 7.03
C GLU A 205 8.53 -23.49 8.15
N GLY A 206 7.70 -24.46 7.77
CA GLY A 206 7.72 -25.81 8.35
C GLY A 206 6.71 -26.11 9.46
N ALA A 207 5.95 -25.11 9.93
CA ALA A 207 4.79 -25.35 10.77
C ALA A 207 3.81 -24.19 10.62
N GLN A 208 2.59 -24.49 10.17
CA GLN A 208 1.46 -23.76 10.72
C GLN A 208 1.58 -23.76 12.24
N GLY A 209 1.39 -22.60 12.88
CA GLY A 209 0.92 -22.58 14.26
C GLY A 209 1.95 -22.73 15.37
N ASN A 210 2.75 -21.69 15.63
CA ASN A 210 3.00 -21.36 17.04
C ASN A 210 2.04 -20.26 17.51
N GLY A 211 1.89 -19.16 16.77
CA GLY A 211 1.08 -18.03 17.25
C GLY A 211 -0.44 -18.20 17.18
N ARG A 212 -1.02 -19.13 16.41
CA ARG A 212 -2.50 -19.14 16.22
C ARG A 212 -3.26 -19.97 17.24
N GLN A 213 -2.60 -20.89 17.95
CA GLN A 213 -3.25 -21.83 18.87
C GLN A 213 -2.52 -21.96 20.21
N GLY A 214 -3.26 -22.37 21.23
CA GLY A 214 -2.72 -22.80 22.53
C GLY A 214 -1.81 -21.77 23.21
N GLU A 215 -0.78 -22.28 23.90
CA GLU A 215 0.15 -21.45 24.68
C GLU A 215 0.93 -20.47 23.80
N ALA A 216 1.34 -20.91 22.61
CA ALA A 216 2.17 -20.11 21.73
C ALA A 216 1.41 -18.91 21.13
N ARG A 217 0.07 -18.98 21.03
CA ARG A 217 -0.79 -17.80 20.80
C ARG A 217 -0.73 -16.79 21.92
N SER A 218 -0.92 -17.23 23.16
CA SER A 218 -0.85 -16.35 24.32
C SER A 218 0.55 -15.74 24.48
N GLN A 219 1.60 -16.48 24.14
CA GLN A 219 2.97 -15.96 24.12
C GLN A 219 3.17 -14.92 23.02
N ALA A 220 2.72 -15.18 21.79
CA ALA A 220 2.81 -14.24 20.68
C ALA A 220 2.07 -12.93 20.98
N LEU A 221 0.83 -13.01 21.48
CA LEU A 221 0.05 -11.87 21.93
C LEU A 221 0.85 -11.00 22.93
N ARG A 222 1.37 -11.61 24.00
CA ARG A 222 2.16 -10.88 25.02
C ARG A 222 3.43 -10.29 24.43
N HIS A 223 4.17 -11.05 23.62
CA HIS A 223 5.46 -10.63 23.09
C HIS A 223 5.33 -9.46 22.12
N HIS A 224 4.27 -9.45 21.31
CA HIS A 224 4.02 -8.42 20.31
C HIS A 224 3.21 -7.22 20.83
N GLY A 225 2.81 -7.25 22.10
CA GLY A 225 2.14 -6.15 22.78
C GLY A 225 0.63 -6.14 22.63
N GLY A 226 0.02 -7.25 22.24
CA GLY A 226 -1.41 -7.52 22.40
C GLY A 226 -1.74 -7.91 23.85
N ASN A 227 -3.03 -7.98 24.16
CA ASN A 227 -3.55 -8.31 25.49
C ASN A 227 -4.91 -9.04 25.40
N PRO A 228 -5.49 -9.51 26.53
CA PRO A 228 -6.78 -10.20 26.49
C PRO A 228 -7.91 -9.41 25.82
N ASN A 229 -7.95 -8.08 25.98
CA ASN A 229 -8.99 -7.27 25.34
C ASN A 229 -8.86 -7.25 23.80
N THR A 230 -7.64 -7.25 23.27
CA THR A 230 -7.43 -7.36 21.81
C THR A 230 -7.81 -8.73 21.28
N GLU A 231 -7.61 -9.79 22.07
CA GLU A 231 -8.03 -11.15 21.72
C GLU A 231 -9.56 -11.32 21.81
N ASP A 232 -10.18 -10.74 22.83
CA ASP A 232 -11.64 -10.70 22.97
C ASP A 232 -12.29 -9.92 21.82
N ALA A 233 -11.65 -8.84 21.35
CA ALA A 233 -12.13 -8.10 20.20
C ALA A 233 -12.08 -8.92 18.89
N VAL A 234 -11.03 -9.71 18.68
CA VAL A 234 -10.96 -10.68 17.56
C VAL A 234 -12.13 -11.67 17.68
N ARG A 235 -12.29 -12.31 18.83
CA ARG A 235 -13.37 -13.29 19.06
C ARG A 235 -14.76 -12.69 18.82
N ALA A 236 -15.02 -11.51 19.35
CA ALA A 236 -16.31 -10.82 19.19
C ALA A 236 -16.58 -10.46 17.73
N GLY A 237 -15.56 -10.00 16.99
CA GLY A 237 -15.69 -9.69 15.57
C GLY A 237 -15.96 -10.93 14.71
N LEU A 238 -15.27 -12.04 14.96
CA LEU A 238 -15.52 -13.30 14.26
C LEU A 238 -16.91 -13.86 14.56
N LEU A 239 -17.35 -13.81 15.82
CA LEU A 239 -18.73 -14.19 16.18
C LEU A 239 -19.75 -13.32 15.45
N TRP A 240 -19.51 -12.01 15.34
CA TRP A 240 -20.39 -11.13 14.56
C TRP A 240 -20.41 -11.53 13.09
N LEU A 241 -19.25 -11.80 12.48
CA LEU A 241 -19.17 -12.27 11.10
C LEU A 241 -19.96 -13.56 10.90
N ILE A 242 -19.79 -14.57 11.75
CA ILE A 242 -20.51 -15.85 11.63
C ILE A 242 -22.04 -15.65 11.72
N ARG A 243 -22.53 -14.82 12.65
CA ARG A 243 -23.97 -14.51 12.76
C ARG A 243 -24.53 -13.85 11.50
N HIS A 244 -23.71 -13.12 10.76
CA HIS A 244 -24.12 -12.35 9.57
C HIS A 244 -23.71 -13.01 8.24
N GLN A 245 -23.25 -14.26 8.26
CA GLN A 245 -22.94 -15.01 7.04
C GLN A 245 -24.23 -15.50 6.37
N ASP A 246 -24.31 -15.37 5.06
CA ASP A 246 -25.41 -15.88 4.27
C ASP A 246 -25.35 -17.40 4.13
N ARG A 247 -26.51 -18.03 3.92
CA ARG A 247 -26.58 -19.50 3.73
C ARG A 247 -25.74 -20.02 2.56
N ASN A 248 -25.46 -19.18 1.56
CA ASN A 248 -24.61 -19.52 0.43
C ASN A 248 -23.10 -19.36 0.71
N GLY A 249 -22.71 -18.92 1.91
CA GLY A 249 -21.32 -18.71 2.33
C GLY A 249 -20.76 -17.32 2.14
N SER A 250 -21.45 -16.44 1.40
CA SER A 250 -21.01 -15.05 1.23
C SER A 250 -21.40 -14.17 2.41
N TRP A 251 -20.82 -12.98 2.47
CA TRP A 251 -21.36 -11.88 3.28
C TRP A 251 -21.95 -10.80 2.39
N SER A 252 -23.24 -10.50 2.56
CA SER A 252 -23.90 -9.42 1.85
C SER A 252 -23.50 -8.06 2.40
N PRO A 253 -22.81 -7.20 1.64
CA PRO A 253 -22.44 -5.88 2.15
C PRO A 253 -23.66 -4.97 2.31
N ASP A 254 -24.66 -5.11 1.45
CA ASP A 254 -25.84 -4.27 1.35
C ASP A 254 -27.05 -4.82 2.11
N ARG A 255 -27.06 -6.13 2.41
CA ARG A 255 -28.19 -6.86 3.02
C ARG A 255 -27.79 -7.72 4.22
N PHE A 256 -26.70 -7.40 4.93
CA PHE A 256 -26.32 -8.12 6.16
C PHE A 256 -27.35 -7.92 7.28
N ASP A 257 -28.11 -6.82 7.23
CA ASP A 257 -29.18 -6.47 8.16
C ASP A 257 -30.27 -7.54 8.27
N ARG A 258 -30.42 -8.42 7.27
CA ARG A 258 -31.36 -9.56 7.29
C ARG A 258 -31.08 -10.58 8.40
N HIS A 259 -29.90 -10.55 8.99
CA HIS A 259 -29.49 -11.43 10.07
C HIS A 259 -29.63 -10.77 11.45
N CYS A 260 -30.14 -9.55 11.51
CA CYS A 260 -30.46 -8.87 12.76
C CYS A 260 -31.91 -9.19 13.17
N GLU A 261 -32.11 -9.56 14.44
CA GLU A 261 -33.37 -10.15 14.91
C GLU A 261 -34.49 -9.11 15.14
N GLU A 262 -34.16 -7.83 15.38
CA GLU A 262 -35.12 -6.78 15.71
C GLU A 262 -35.50 -5.90 14.51
N ALA A 263 -36.77 -5.98 14.07
CA ALA A 263 -37.31 -5.24 12.93
C ALA A 263 -37.42 -3.71 13.14
N ASP A 264 -37.43 -3.24 14.40
CA ASP A 264 -37.64 -1.82 14.74
C ASP A 264 -36.35 -0.99 14.74
N SER A 265 -35.17 -1.62 14.76
CA SER A 265 -33.88 -0.98 14.52
C SER A 265 -32.98 -1.85 13.65
N SER A 266 -33.16 -1.78 12.33
CA SER A 266 -32.31 -2.47 11.37
C SER A 266 -30.84 -2.11 11.57
N CYS A 267 -29.95 -3.10 11.59
CA CYS A 267 -28.51 -2.86 11.58
C CYS A 267 -28.12 -1.94 10.41
N ILE A 268 -27.47 -0.81 10.72
CA ILE A 268 -27.05 0.17 9.71
C ILE A 268 -25.63 -0.10 9.21
N GLY A 269 -25.25 0.52 8.09
CA GLY A 269 -23.88 0.45 7.58
C GLY A 269 -23.72 -0.43 6.35
N ALA A 270 -24.69 -0.38 5.44
CA ALA A 270 -24.64 -1.03 4.14
C ALA A 270 -23.41 -0.59 3.34
N GLY A 271 -22.73 -1.58 2.75
CA GLY A 271 -21.69 -1.40 1.74
C GLY A 271 -22.24 -1.56 0.31
N TYR A 272 -21.36 -1.51 -0.68
CA TYR A 272 -21.77 -1.63 -2.08
C TYR A 272 -21.84 -3.11 -2.51
N PRO A 273 -22.96 -3.57 -3.10
CA PRO A 273 -23.18 -4.98 -3.45
C PRO A 273 -22.14 -5.53 -4.43
N GLU A 274 -21.59 -4.70 -5.31
CA GLU A 274 -20.57 -5.11 -6.28
C GLU A 274 -19.29 -5.65 -5.65
N HIS A 275 -18.99 -5.30 -4.39
CA HIS A 275 -17.78 -5.72 -3.66
C HIS A 275 -17.94 -6.99 -2.83
N ARG A 276 -19.07 -7.71 -2.96
CA ARG A 276 -19.35 -8.94 -2.20
C ARG A 276 -18.20 -9.96 -2.24
N ALA A 277 -17.54 -10.14 -3.38
CA ALA A 277 -16.43 -11.07 -3.50
C ALA A 277 -15.23 -10.67 -2.62
N GLY A 278 -14.79 -9.41 -2.70
CA GLY A 278 -13.70 -8.90 -1.86
C GLY A 278 -14.05 -8.94 -0.38
N ILE A 279 -15.31 -8.62 -0.03
CA ILE A 279 -15.78 -8.60 1.36
C ILE A 279 -15.91 -10.01 1.96
N THR A 280 -16.40 -10.96 1.17
CA THR A 280 -16.42 -12.39 1.56
C THR A 280 -15.00 -12.91 1.76
N ALA A 281 -14.07 -12.52 0.89
CA ALA A 281 -12.66 -12.88 1.02
C ALA A 281 -11.99 -12.25 2.26
N LEU A 282 -12.29 -10.99 2.61
CA LEU A 282 -11.82 -10.39 3.87
C LEU A 282 -12.32 -11.15 5.10
N ALA A 283 -13.60 -11.54 5.10
CA ALA A 283 -14.16 -12.31 6.20
C ALA A 283 -13.55 -13.72 6.30
N LEU A 284 -13.28 -14.37 5.17
CA LEU A 284 -12.52 -15.62 5.14
C LEU A 284 -11.09 -15.45 5.67
N LEU A 285 -10.38 -14.40 5.23
CA LEU A 285 -9.03 -14.09 5.73
C LEU A 285 -8.99 -13.87 7.25
N ALA A 286 -10.04 -13.30 7.84
CA ALA A 286 -10.16 -13.16 9.28
C ALA A 286 -10.32 -14.54 9.96
N LEU A 287 -11.25 -15.37 9.47
CA LEU A 287 -11.43 -16.72 10.03
C LEU A 287 -10.13 -17.56 9.95
N LEU A 288 -9.46 -17.55 8.79
CA LEU A 288 -8.19 -18.25 8.58
C LEU A 288 -7.07 -17.67 9.45
N GLY A 289 -7.01 -16.34 9.58
CA GLY A 289 -5.98 -15.64 10.35
C GLY A 289 -6.03 -15.95 11.84
N ASP A 290 -7.24 -16.13 12.38
CA ASP A 290 -7.48 -16.62 13.74
C ASP A 290 -7.09 -18.09 13.95
N GLY A 291 -6.98 -18.86 12.87
CA GLY A 291 -6.59 -20.27 12.86
C GLY A 291 -7.73 -21.26 12.63
N ASN A 292 -8.90 -20.79 12.18
CA ASN A 292 -10.04 -21.66 11.85
C ASN A 292 -9.88 -22.23 10.44
N LEU A 293 -10.06 -23.54 10.28
CA LEU A 293 -9.88 -24.26 9.02
C LEU A 293 -11.20 -24.96 8.61
N PRO A 294 -11.40 -25.29 7.32
CA PRO A 294 -12.59 -25.98 6.84
C PRO A 294 -12.52 -27.51 7.06
N ASP A 295 -12.20 -27.97 8.27
CA ASP A 295 -11.87 -29.37 8.60
C ASP A 295 -12.82 -30.04 9.62
N ASP A 296 -13.58 -29.27 10.39
CA ASP A 296 -14.57 -29.75 11.36
C ASP A 296 -16.01 -29.41 10.92
N LYS A 297 -16.91 -30.39 10.86
CA LYS A 297 -18.31 -30.19 10.42
C LYS A 297 -19.25 -29.79 11.54
N ASP A 298 -18.81 -29.91 12.79
CA ASP A 298 -19.59 -29.60 13.98
C ASP A 298 -19.21 -28.24 14.59
N ASP A 299 -18.03 -27.69 14.22
CA ASP A 299 -17.59 -26.35 14.61
C ASP A 299 -18.20 -25.24 13.71
N PRO A 300 -18.95 -24.27 14.27
CA PRO A 300 -19.49 -23.14 13.53
C PRO A 300 -18.46 -22.31 12.76
N TYR A 301 -17.22 -22.18 13.28
CA TYR A 301 -16.17 -21.41 12.61
C TYR A 301 -15.68 -22.14 11.36
N SER A 302 -15.36 -23.44 11.50
CA SER A 302 -15.02 -24.29 10.36
C SER A 302 -16.13 -24.32 9.30
N ILE A 303 -17.40 -24.47 9.69
CA ILE A 303 -18.53 -24.41 8.75
C ILE A 303 -18.56 -23.08 7.99
N ALA A 304 -18.31 -21.96 8.68
CA ALA A 304 -18.26 -20.65 8.06
C ALA A 304 -17.10 -20.54 7.07
N CYS A 305 -15.91 -21.05 7.42
CA CYS A 305 -14.76 -21.17 6.53
C CYS A 305 -15.10 -21.97 5.27
N SER A 306 -15.63 -23.20 5.43
CA SER A 306 -15.96 -24.09 4.32
C SER A 306 -16.92 -23.43 3.34
N ARG A 307 -17.97 -22.77 3.85
CA ARG A 307 -18.98 -22.12 2.99
C ARG A 307 -18.41 -20.90 2.27
N ALA A 308 -17.61 -20.08 2.94
CA ALA A 308 -16.99 -18.91 2.34
C ALA A 308 -16.00 -19.30 1.24
N LEU A 309 -15.18 -20.31 1.52
CA LEU A 309 -14.23 -20.86 0.57
C LEU A 309 -14.94 -21.46 -0.64
N GLN A 310 -15.97 -22.28 -0.42
CA GLN A 310 -16.78 -22.84 -1.51
C GLN A 310 -17.41 -21.73 -2.35
N TRP A 311 -17.93 -20.66 -1.72
CA TRP A 311 -18.49 -19.53 -2.44
C TRP A 311 -17.45 -18.87 -3.36
N LEU A 312 -16.22 -18.63 -2.89
CA LEU A 312 -15.16 -18.06 -3.74
C LEU A 312 -14.79 -18.97 -4.91
N LEU A 313 -14.73 -20.29 -4.67
CA LEU A 313 -14.45 -21.29 -5.71
C LEU A 313 -15.55 -21.29 -6.79
N ASP A 314 -16.81 -21.22 -6.37
CA ASP A 314 -17.98 -21.15 -7.27
C ASP A 314 -18.06 -19.83 -8.04
N HIS A 315 -17.38 -18.78 -7.57
CA HIS A 315 -17.36 -17.44 -8.13
C HIS A 315 -16.08 -17.11 -8.93
N LYS A 316 -15.21 -18.11 -9.09
CA LYS A 316 -14.04 -18.05 -9.96
C LYS A 316 -14.44 -18.40 -11.40
N ASP A 317 -14.27 -17.47 -12.32
CA ASP A 317 -14.54 -17.70 -13.73
C ASP A 317 -13.47 -18.58 -14.40
N GLN A 318 -13.73 -18.96 -15.65
CA GLN A 318 -12.86 -19.87 -16.42
C GLN A 318 -11.42 -19.32 -16.63
N ASP A 319 -11.23 -18.01 -16.55
CA ASP A 319 -9.92 -17.39 -16.71
C ASP A 319 -9.18 -17.30 -15.36
N GLY A 320 -9.82 -17.69 -14.25
CA GLY A 320 -9.28 -17.60 -12.90
C GLY A 320 -9.71 -16.34 -12.13
N CYS A 321 -10.51 -15.45 -12.73
CA CYS A 321 -10.94 -14.21 -12.06
C CYS A 321 -12.10 -14.50 -11.09
N ILE A 322 -11.97 -14.06 -9.84
CA ILE A 322 -12.99 -14.23 -8.80
C ILE A 322 -13.86 -12.96 -8.75
N ARG A 323 -15.18 -13.12 -8.85
CA ARG A 323 -16.12 -12.00 -9.08
C ARG A 323 -17.39 -12.16 -8.28
N THR A 324 -18.03 -11.06 -7.91
CA THR A 324 -19.32 -11.08 -7.21
C THR A 324 -20.42 -11.83 -7.97
N ASP A 325 -20.40 -11.79 -9.29
CA ASP A 325 -21.32 -12.52 -10.17
C ASP A 325 -20.56 -12.88 -11.45
N ILE A 326 -20.49 -14.17 -11.80
CA ILE A 326 -19.74 -14.64 -12.97
C ILE A 326 -20.35 -14.13 -14.29
N ALA A 327 -21.67 -14.01 -14.37
CA ALA A 327 -22.37 -13.66 -15.59
C ALA A 327 -22.41 -12.14 -15.86
N LYS A 328 -22.52 -11.33 -14.80
CA LYS A 328 -22.81 -9.89 -14.90
C LYS A 328 -21.89 -9.00 -14.05
N GLY A 329 -21.21 -9.54 -13.04
CA GLY A 329 -20.33 -8.77 -12.17
C GLY A 329 -19.16 -8.19 -12.97
N SER A 330 -18.54 -7.11 -12.55
CA SER A 330 -17.31 -6.62 -13.20
C SER A 330 -16.10 -7.51 -12.82
N ARG A 331 -15.03 -7.50 -13.61
CA ARG A 331 -13.73 -8.04 -13.19
C ARG A 331 -13.01 -6.95 -12.37
N ASN A 332 -13.43 -6.78 -11.12
CA ASN A 332 -12.86 -5.79 -10.21
C ASN A 332 -11.58 -6.35 -9.58
N LEU A 333 -10.44 -5.68 -9.81
CA LEU A 333 -9.15 -6.18 -9.34
C LEU A 333 -8.91 -5.96 -7.83
N TYR A 334 -9.64 -5.05 -7.17
CA TYR A 334 -9.64 -5.01 -5.70
C TYR A 334 -10.21 -6.29 -5.12
N ASP A 335 -11.41 -6.66 -5.56
CA ASP A 335 -12.10 -7.84 -5.07
C ASP A 335 -11.31 -9.11 -5.41
N HIS A 336 -10.82 -9.21 -6.64
CA HIS A 336 -10.01 -10.34 -7.09
C HIS A 336 -8.72 -10.47 -6.29
N GLY A 337 -7.96 -9.39 -6.07
CA GLY A 337 -6.69 -9.46 -5.33
C GLY A 337 -6.87 -9.96 -3.89
N ILE A 338 -7.90 -9.46 -3.20
CA ILE A 338 -8.23 -9.93 -1.85
C ILE A 338 -8.69 -11.40 -1.87
N ALA A 339 -9.50 -11.79 -2.85
CA ALA A 339 -9.96 -13.17 -2.99
C ALA A 339 -8.82 -14.14 -3.33
N THR A 340 -7.88 -13.74 -4.20
CA THR A 340 -6.68 -14.53 -4.50
C THR A 340 -5.80 -14.68 -3.28
N PHE A 341 -5.64 -13.63 -2.46
CA PHE A 341 -4.94 -13.72 -1.18
C PHE A 341 -5.62 -14.75 -0.26
N ALA A 342 -6.95 -14.69 -0.11
CA ALA A 342 -7.70 -15.66 0.70
C ALA A 342 -7.55 -17.11 0.20
N LEU A 343 -7.60 -17.33 -1.12
CA LEU A 343 -7.40 -18.67 -1.69
C LEU A 343 -5.97 -19.18 -1.50
N CYS A 344 -4.96 -18.32 -1.63
CA CYS A 344 -3.57 -18.72 -1.42
C CYS A 344 -3.32 -19.08 0.04
N GLU A 345 -3.83 -18.30 0.99
CA GLU A 345 -3.72 -18.66 2.41
C GLU A 345 -4.52 -19.93 2.74
N ALA A 346 -5.73 -20.11 2.18
CA ALA A 346 -6.44 -21.38 2.32
C ALA A 346 -5.65 -22.57 1.73
N ALA A 347 -5.00 -22.39 0.58
CA ALA A 347 -4.18 -23.42 -0.05
C ALA A 347 -2.96 -23.81 0.80
N GLU A 348 -2.27 -22.82 1.36
CA GLU A 348 -1.16 -23.04 2.30
C GLU A 348 -1.63 -23.77 3.54
N LEU A 349 -2.74 -23.31 4.14
CA LEU A 349 -3.19 -23.83 5.42
C LEU A 349 -3.85 -25.22 5.34
N THR A 350 -4.47 -25.56 4.21
CA THR A 350 -5.18 -26.86 4.05
C THR A 350 -4.32 -27.90 3.34
N ALA A 351 -3.32 -27.46 2.56
CA ALA A 351 -2.58 -28.29 1.62
C ALA A 351 -3.48 -29.10 0.65
N ASP A 352 -4.71 -28.65 0.41
CA ASP A 352 -5.66 -29.32 -0.48
C ASP A 352 -5.30 -29.03 -1.95
N PRO A 353 -5.02 -30.07 -2.78
CA PRO A 353 -4.64 -29.88 -4.18
C PRO A 353 -5.67 -29.12 -5.03
N PHE A 354 -6.97 -29.25 -4.73
CA PHE A 354 -8.03 -28.55 -5.45
C PHE A 354 -8.01 -27.05 -5.13
N ILE A 355 -7.81 -26.70 -3.85
CA ILE A 355 -7.68 -25.31 -3.41
C ILE A 355 -6.38 -24.71 -3.97
N THR A 356 -5.28 -25.46 -3.96
CA THR A 356 -3.99 -25.03 -4.56
C THR A 356 -4.13 -24.76 -6.05
N GLU A 357 -4.83 -25.61 -6.81
CA GLU A 357 -5.04 -25.38 -8.24
C GLU A 357 -5.95 -24.17 -8.49
N ALA A 358 -6.98 -23.98 -7.67
CA ALA A 358 -7.82 -22.79 -7.74
C ALA A 358 -7.02 -21.51 -7.48
N ALA A 359 -6.20 -21.49 -6.42
CA ALA A 359 -5.29 -20.39 -6.10
C ALA A 359 -4.29 -20.12 -7.24
N ARG A 360 -3.70 -21.17 -7.83
CA ARG A 360 -2.80 -21.06 -8.99
C ARG A 360 -3.48 -20.39 -10.18
N SER A 361 -4.70 -20.82 -10.52
CA SER A 361 -5.45 -20.19 -11.62
C SER A 361 -5.77 -18.71 -11.35
N ALA A 362 -6.01 -18.35 -10.08
CA ALA A 362 -6.26 -16.97 -9.69
C ALA A 362 -4.99 -16.11 -9.76
N ILE A 363 -3.82 -16.64 -9.39
CA ILE A 363 -2.52 -15.98 -9.60
C ILE A 363 -2.24 -15.77 -11.09
N LEU A 364 -2.47 -16.78 -11.93
CA LEU A 364 -2.29 -16.65 -13.38
C LEU A 364 -3.19 -15.55 -13.98
N PHE A 365 -4.43 -15.42 -13.52
CA PHE A 365 -5.29 -14.32 -13.93
C PHE A 365 -4.73 -12.96 -13.49
N LEU A 366 -4.31 -12.84 -12.22
CA LEU A 366 -3.69 -11.66 -11.65
C LEU A 366 -2.50 -11.22 -12.52
N GLU A 367 -1.59 -12.13 -12.86
CA GLU A 367 -0.44 -11.87 -13.73
C GLU A 367 -0.85 -11.40 -15.12
N SER A 368 -1.83 -12.06 -15.74
CA SER A 368 -2.33 -11.69 -17.07
C SER A 368 -2.98 -10.30 -17.12
N SER A 369 -3.40 -9.78 -15.96
CA SER A 369 -4.05 -8.47 -15.81
C SER A 369 -3.10 -7.34 -15.39
N GLN A 370 -1.81 -7.65 -15.20
CA GLN A 370 -0.79 -6.66 -14.86
C GLN A 370 -0.67 -5.62 -15.98
N GLN A 371 -0.63 -4.35 -15.61
CA GLN A 371 -0.52 -3.26 -16.56
C GLN A 371 0.90 -3.18 -17.12
N PRO A 372 1.10 -2.63 -18.33
CA PRO A 372 2.44 -2.51 -18.91
C PRO A 372 3.45 -1.71 -18.06
N GLY A 373 2.96 -0.90 -17.11
CA GLY A 373 3.80 -0.19 -16.15
C GLY A 373 4.26 -1.03 -14.96
N GLY A 374 3.72 -2.23 -14.77
CA GLY A 374 4.10 -3.20 -13.74
C GLY A 374 3.24 -3.22 -12.48
N GLY A 375 2.31 -2.28 -12.31
CA GLY A 375 1.28 -2.35 -11.28
C GLY A 375 -0.06 -2.83 -11.83
N TRP A 376 -1.11 -2.67 -11.05
CA TRP A 376 -2.50 -2.99 -11.42
C TRP A 376 -3.40 -1.76 -11.35
N ASP A 377 -4.52 -1.81 -12.06
CA ASP A 377 -5.59 -0.81 -12.01
C ASP A 377 -6.91 -1.46 -11.61
N TYR A 378 -8.02 -0.72 -11.59
CA TYR A 378 -9.33 -1.23 -11.14
C TYR A 378 -9.92 -2.37 -11.97
N THR A 379 -9.51 -2.50 -13.24
CA THR A 379 -10.02 -3.49 -14.19
C THR A 379 -8.86 -4.15 -14.93
N PRO A 380 -9.01 -5.40 -15.40
CA PRO A 380 -7.97 -6.09 -16.16
C PRO A 380 -7.71 -5.50 -17.54
N SER A 381 -8.63 -4.68 -18.07
CA SER A 381 -8.46 -4.02 -19.36
C SER A 381 -7.19 -3.17 -19.37
N PRO A 382 -6.33 -3.28 -20.41
CA PRO A 382 -5.12 -2.50 -20.52
C PRO A 382 -5.38 -1.00 -20.34
N SER A 383 -4.63 -0.47 -19.39
CA SER A 383 -4.62 0.87 -18.86
C SER A 383 -3.16 1.31 -18.78
N LEU A 384 -2.86 2.59 -18.99
CA LEU A 384 -1.50 3.10 -18.76
C LEU A 384 -1.29 3.52 -17.29
N ARG A 385 -2.31 3.33 -16.45
CA ARG A 385 -2.36 3.74 -15.04
C ARG A 385 -2.06 2.54 -14.15
N ASN A 386 -1.21 2.77 -13.14
CA ASN A 386 -0.87 1.79 -12.12
C ASN A 386 -1.21 2.39 -10.76
N ASP A 387 -2.05 1.70 -10.01
CA ASP A 387 -2.59 2.12 -8.72
C ASP A 387 -1.90 1.35 -7.59
N LEU A 388 -1.25 2.07 -6.67
CA LEU A 388 -0.47 1.43 -5.62
C LEU A 388 -1.37 0.73 -4.60
N SER A 389 -2.59 1.23 -4.40
CA SER A 389 -3.54 0.65 -3.46
C SER A 389 -4.09 -0.71 -3.92
N ILE A 390 -4.26 -0.89 -5.24
CA ILE A 390 -4.63 -2.18 -5.84
C ILE A 390 -3.42 -3.10 -5.91
N THR A 391 -2.29 -2.54 -6.34
CA THR A 391 -1.02 -3.28 -6.46
C THR A 391 -0.62 -3.88 -5.12
N GLY A 392 -0.82 -3.18 -4.00
CA GLY A 392 -0.55 -3.73 -2.67
C GLY A 392 -1.33 -5.01 -2.38
N TRP A 393 -2.62 -5.08 -2.70
CA TRP A 393 -3.40 -6.32 -2.56
C TRP A 393 -2.93 -7.43 -3.48
N GLN A 394 -2.55 -7.11 -4.72
CA GLN A 394 -2.01 -8.11 -5.64
C GLN A 394 -0.68 -8.67 -5.14
N VAL A 395 0.19 -7.83 -4.59
CA VAL A 395 1.47 -8.24 -4.03
C VAL A 395 1.30 -9.09 -2.77
N LEU A 396 0.32 -8.77 -1.90
CA LEU A 396 -0.02 -9.65 -0.78
C LEU A 396 -0.52 -11.02 -1.26
N ALA A 397 -1.31 -11.05 -2.34
CA ALA A 397 -1.75 -12.32 -2.95
C ALA A 397 -0.56 -13.11 -3.55
N LEU A 398 0.34 -12.45 -4.28
CA LEU A 398 1.56 -13.06 -4.81
C LEU A 398 2.44 -13.61 -3.68
N HIS A 399 2.61 -12.85 -2.60
CA HIS A 399 3.34 -13.28 -1.41
C HIS A 399 2.72 -14.55 -0.81
N ALA A 400 1.41 -14.54 -0.56
CA ALA A 400 0.72 -15.72 -0.04
C ALA A 400 0.78 -16.92 -1.00
N GLY A 401 0.76 -16.67 -2.31
CA GLY A 401 0.96 -17.69 -3.34
C GLY A 401 2.32 -18.37 -3.19
N ILE A 402 3.39 -17.59 -2.97
CA ILE A 402 4.75 -18.12 -2.74
C ILE A 402 4.78 -19.02 -1.50
N GLU A 403 4.15 -18.60 -0.39
CA GLU A 403 4.05 -19.42 0.83
C GLU A 403 3.27 -20.73 0.57
N ALA A 404 2.26 -20.70 -0.31
CA ALA A 404 1.53 -21.88 -0.76
C ALA A 404 2.27 -22.72 -1.83
N GLY A 405 3.51 -22.39 -2.18
CA GLY A 405 4.30 -23.07 -3.21
C GLY A 405 3.87 -22.75 -4.66
N ILE A 406 3.11 -21.68 -4.86
CA ILE A 406 2.65 -21.16 -6.16
C ILE A 406 3.56 -19.99 -6.53
N LEU A 407 4.62 -20.27 -7.28
CA LEU A 407 5.58 -19.25 -7.69
C LEU A 407 5.04 -18.43 -8.87
N PRO A 408 5.02 -17.09 -8.77
CA PRO A 408 4.68 -16.23 -9.90
C PRO A 408 5.82 -16.17 -10.92
N GLU A 409 5.48 -15.73 -12.12
CA GLU A 409 6.43 -15.46 -13.19
C GLU A 409 7.46 -14.40 -12.76
N PRO A 410 8.77 -14.64 -12.97
CA PRO A 410 9.81 -13.69 -12.57
C PRO A 410 9.63 -12.29 -13.16
N ASP A 411 9.09 -12.21 -14.38
CA ASP A 411 8.83 -10.94 -15.07
C ASP A 411 7.73 -10.13 -14.41
N THR A 412 6.75 -10.78 -13.76
CA THR A 412 5.72 -10.10 -12.97
C THR A 412 6.36 -9.37 -11.81
N ILE A 413 7.17 -10.05 -11.01
CA ILE A 413 7.85 -9.47 -9.84
C ILE A 413 8.80 -8.35 -10.27
N GLN A 414 9.62 -8.56 -11.31
CA GLN A 414 10.51 -7.52 -11.84
C GLN A 414 9.74 -6.28 -12.34
N SER A 415 8.55 -6.47 -12.91
CA SER A 415 7.71 -5.36 -13.35
C SER A 415 7.15 -4.58 -12.15
N VAL A 416 6.76 -5.27 -11.07
CA VAL A 416 6.35 -4.60 -9.82
C VAL A 416 7.49 -3.77 -9.25
N GLU A 417 8.71 -4.31 -9.17
CA GLU A 417 9.89 -3.56 -8.69
C GLU A 417 10.11 -2.27 -9.48
N ARG A 418 10.09 -2.37 -10.82
CA ARG A 418 10.19 -1.18 -11.69
C ARG A 418 9.06 -0.19 -11.47
N TYR A 419 7.86 -0.65 -11.11
CA TYR A 419 6.75 0.23 -10.75
C TYR A 419 7.02 0.92 -9.42
N LEU A 420 7.47 0.20 -8.40
CA LEU A 420 7.77 0.76 -7.09
C LEU A 420 8.88 1.82 -7.14
N ASP A 421 9.89 1.67 -7.98
CA ASP A 421 10.91 2.70 -8.22
C ASP A 421 10.33 4.05 -8.70
N ARG A 422 9.14 4.02 -9.31
CA ARG A 422 8.42 5.23 -9.75
C ARG A 422 7.34 5.67 -8.77
N ALA A 423 6.80 4.72 -8.02
CA ALA A 423 5.69 4.94 -7.10
C ALA A 423 6.16 5.35 -5.71
N ILE A 424 7.41 5.05 -5.34
CA ILE A 424 7.99 5.28 -4.02
C ILE A 424 9.34 5.96 -4.20
N ASP A 425 9.52 7.14 -3.61
CA ASP A 425 10.79 7.87 -3.68
C ASP A 425 11.83 7.37 -2.65
N GLU A 426 13.04 7.92 -2.72
CA GLU A 426 14.16 7.60 -1.82
C GLU A 426 13.92 7.94 -0.34
N THR A 427 12.84 8.64 -0.01
CA THR A 427 12.42 8.94 1.36
C THR A 427 11.27 8.03 1.83
N GLY A 428 10.90 7.06 0.99
CA GLY A 428 9.79 6.14 1.23
C GLY A 428 8.41 6.80 1.10
N HIS A 429 8.30 7.97 0.47
CA HIS A 429 7.01 8.57 0.17
C HIS A 429 6.41 7.92 -1.06
N ALA A 430 5.14 7.53 -0.94
CA ALA A 430 4.44 6.80 -1.96
C ALA A 430 3.37 7.65 -2.66
N VAL A 431 3.25 7.49 -3.98
CA VAL A 431 2.17 8.07 -4.77
C VAL A 431 1.11 7.03 -5.08
N TYR A 432 -0.14 7.47 -5.04
CA TYR A 432 -1.31 6.62 -5.27
C TYR A 432 -1.35 6.06 -6.69
N SER A 433 -0.96 6.86 -7.68
CA SER A 433 -0.98 6.48 -9.08
C SER A 433 0.11 7.18 -9.87
N ASP A 434 0.68 6.48 -10.86
CA ASP A 434 1.71 7.02 -11.75
C ASP A 434 1.12 7.83 -12.92
N ARG A 435 -0.13 7.52 -13.33
CA ARG A 435 -0.85 8.21 -14.41
C ARG A 435 -2.34 8.42 -14.09
N GLY A 436 -3.02 9.20 -14.93
CA GLY A 436 -4.47 9.36 -14.91
C GLY A 436 -5.03 9.93 -13.59
N ARG A 437 -6.23 9.47 -13.21
CA ARG A 437 -6.91 9.93 -11.99
C ARG A 437 -6.07 9.61 -10.75
N GLY A 438 -5.91 10.62 -9.90
CA GLY A 438 -5.14 10.49 -8.65
C GLY A 438 -3.62 10.43 -8.86
N ARG A 439 -3.11 10.76 -10.07
CA ARG A 439 -1.68 10.84 -10.35
C ARG A 439 -0.96 11.73 -9.33
N GLY A 440 0.12 11.24 -8.76
CA GLY A 440 0.96 12.00 -7.83
C GLY A 440 0.30 12.34 -6.49
N ARG A 441 -0.93 11.87 -6.22
CA ARG A 441 -1.57 12.04 -4.91
C ARG A 441 -0.78 11.24 -3.87
N THR A 442 -0.32 11.90 -2.83
CA THR A 442 0.41 11.29 -1.71
C THR A 442 -0.44 11.26 -0.44
N GLY A 443 0.03 10.56 0.59
CA GLY A 443 -0.55 10.57 1.92
C GLY A 443 -0.11 9.36 2.75
N PHE A 444 -0.16 9.48 4.07
CA PHE A 444 0.28 8.43 5.01
C PHE A 444 -0.44 7.08 4.80
N GLY A 445 -1.67 7.09 4.28
CA GLY A 445 -2.40 5.88 3.91
C GLY A 445 -1.76 5.13 2.74
N ILE A 446 -1.25 5.85 1.75
CA ILE A 446 -0.55 5.27 0.60
C ILE A 446 0.90 4.92 0.96
N ASP A 447 1.55 5.70 1.84
CA ASP A 447 2.84 5.35 2.41
C ASP A 447 2.78 3.99 3.14
N ALA A 448 1.72 3.75 3.94
CA ALA A 448 1.51 2.46 4.61
C ALA A 448 1.36 1.30 3.61
N VAL A 449 0.56 1.48 2.55
CA VAL A 449 0.45 0.49 1.48
C VAL A 449 1.78 0.26 0.77
N GLY A 450 2.50 1.33 0.42
CA GLY A 450 3.79 1.24 -0.23
C GLY A 450 4.83 0.49 0.61
N LEU A 451 4.87 0.77 1.92
CA LEU A 451 5.76 0.08 2.85
C LEU A 451 5.43 -1.41 2.94
N ILE A 452 4.18 -1.80 3.21
CA ILE A 452 3.83 -3.23 3.29
C ILE A 452 4.07 -3.95 1.94
N THR A 453 3.83 -3.27 0.82
CA THR A 453 4.12 -3.81 -0.53
C THR A 453 5.61 -4.11 -0.71
N ARG A 454 6.49 -3.16 -0.34
CA ARG A 454 7.95 -3.37 -0.37
C ARG A 454 8.37 -4.52 0.53
N LEU A 455 7.85 -4.56 1.76
CA LEU A 455 8.19 -5.62 2.71
C LEU A 455 7.78 -7.00 2.19
N ALA A 456 6.58 -7.11 1.60
CA ALA A 456 6.08 -8.35 0.99
C ALA A 456 6.94 -8.82 -0.19
N LEU A 457 7.58 -7.91 -0.93
CA LEU A 457 8.56 -8.25 -1.97
C LEU A 457 9.96 -8.58 -1.41
N GLY A 458 10.13 -8.58 -0.09
CA GLY A 458 11.41 -8.92 0.57
C GLY A 458 12.35 -7.73 0.78
N HIS A 459 11.90 -6.48 0.58
CA HIS A 459 12.73 -5.32 0.93
C HIS A 459 12.99 -5.28 2.43
N SER A 460 14.19 -4.81 2.80
CA SER A 460 14.60 -4.81 4.21
C SER A 460 13.71 -3.92 5.09
N PRO A 461 13.24 -4.41 6.25
CA PRO A 461 12.48 -3.59 7.21
C PRO A 461 13.31 -2.50 7.88
N ILE A 462 14.64 -2.54 7.72
CA ILE A 462 15.58 -1.57 8.28
C ILE A 462 16.34 -0.77 7.22
N SER A 463 15.87 -0.78 5.96
CA SER A 463 16.38 0.15 4.95
C SER A 463 16.08 1.60 5.35
N VAL A 464 16.83 2.55 4.81
CA VAL A 464 16.64 3.98 5.12
C VAL A 464 15.23 4.41 4.75
N GLU A 465 14.74 3.96 3.60
CA GLU A 465 13.40 4.22 3.07
C GLU A 465 12.32 3.60 3.98
N SER A 466 12.49 2.34 4.38
CA SER A 466 11.55 1.63 5.26
C SER A 466 11.44 2.30 6.63
N LEU A 467 12.57 2.68 7.24
CA LEU A 467 12.59 3.36 8.54
C LEU A 467 12.03 4.78 8.47
N ALA A 468 12.35 5.54 7.43
CA ALA A 468 11.80 6.88 7.22
C ALA A 468 10.28 6.83 7.03
N CYS A 469 9.80 5.90 6.21
CA CYS A 469 8.37 5.68 6.00
C CYS A 469 7.66 5.24 7.29
N ALA A 470 8.22 4.27 8.02
CA ALA A 470 7.67 3.82 9.29
C ALA A 470 7.59 4.93 10.34
N GLN A 471 8.62 5.76 10.45
CA GLN A 471 8.63 6.90 11.38
C GLN A 471 7.49 7.87 11.05
N ARG A 472 7.34 8.24 9.77
CA ARG A 472 6.27 9.11 9.31
C ARG A 472 4.87 8.53 9.56
N ILE A 473 4.64 7.24 9.26
CA ILE A 473 3.35 6.59 9.56
C ILE A 473 3.06 6.64 11.07
N SER A 474 4.08 6.41 11.91
CA SER A 474 3.91 6.44 13.38
C SER A 474 3.58 7.83 13.95
N GLU A 475 3.82 8.90 13.20
CA GLU A 475 3.44 10.28 13.54
C GLU A 475 1.99 10.61 13.17
N HIS A 476 1.31 9.72 12.43
CA HIS A 476 -0.09 9.82 12.05
C HIS A 476 -0.93 8.65 12.61
N PRO A 477 -0.94 8.41 13.93
CA PRO A 477 -1.64 7.27 14.53
C PRO A 477 -3.15 7.29 14.28
N PRO A 478 -3.88 6.21 14.63
CA PRO A 478 -5.34 6.19 14.56
C PRO A 478 -5.96 7.39 15.29
N ARG A 479 -6.78 8.15 14.57
CA ARG A 479 -7.48 9.34 15.08
C ARG A 479 -8.96 9.31 14.70
N PRO A 480 -9.82 8.58 15.46
CA PRO A 480 -11.21 8.40 15.11
C PRO A 480 -12.01 9.71 15.04
N GLU A 481 -11.62 10.71 15.83
CA GLU A 481 -12.31 11.98 15.97
C GLU A 481 -12.26 12.86 14.71
N VAL A 482 -11.35 12.58 13.78
CA VAL A 482 -11.20 13.33 12.52
C VAL A 482 -11.57 12.51 11.27
N ARG A 483 -12.12 11.28 11.41
CA ARG A 483 -12.47 10.42 10.25
C ARG A 483 -13.45 11.07 9.27
N SER A 484 -14.32 11.94 9.75
CA SER A 484 -15.26 12.70 8.90
C SER A 484 -14.58 13.79 8.06
N GLN A 485 -13.35 14.17 8.41
CA GLN A 485 -12.55 15.19 7.72
C GLN A 485 -11.57 14.55 6.72
N TRP A 486 -12.03 13.57 5.95
CA TRP A 486 -11.21 12.71 5.08
C TRP A 486 -10.21 13.47 4.18
N ASP A 487 -10.65 14.58 3.56
CA ASP A 487 -9.79 15.36 2.64
C ASP A 487 -8.60 16.04 3.34
N GLN A 488 -8.70 16.26 4.66
CA GLN A 488 -7.66 16.90 5.48
C GLN A 488 -6.89 15.86 6.30
N HIS A 489 -7.60 14.83 6.76
CA HIS A 489 -7.11 13.77 7.61
C HIS A 489 -7.65 12.43 7.09
N PRO A 490 -6.98 11.80 6.10
CA PRO A 490 -7.44 10.57 5.46
C PRO A 490 -7.27 9.33 6.37
N GLN A 491 -7.97 9.35 7.51
CA GLN A 491 -8.06 8.27 8.48
C GLN A 491 -9.11 7.25 8.00
N SER A 492 -8.74 5.97 7.97
CA SER A 492 -9.69 4.88 7.71
C SER A 492 -9.25 3.57 8.34
N MET A 493 -10.18 2.64 8.52
CA MET A 493 -9.86 1.28 8.97
C MET A 493 -8.88 0.60 8.00
N TYR A 494 -8.98 0.86 6.70
CA TYR A 494 -8.04 0.33 5.72
C TYR A 494 -6.61 0.89 5.91
N TYR A 495 -6.48 2.18 6.19
CA TYR A 495 -5.19 2.76 6.59
C TYR A 495 -4.70 2.11 7.89
N TRP A 496 -5.54 1.98 8.90
CA TRP A 496 -5.12 1.43 10.20
C TRP A 496 -4.64 -0.02 10.08
N TYR A 497 -5.32 -0.83 9.27
CA TYR A 497 -4.90 -2.20 8.96
C TYR A 497 -3.53 -2.24 8.26
N THR A 498 -3.39 -1.53 7.14
CA THR A 498 -2.14 -1.54 6.36
C THR A 498 -0.95 -0.95 7.11
N ALA A 499 -1.16 0.11 7.88
CA ALA A 499 -0.14 0.68 8.76
C ALA A 499 0.23 -0.27 9.91
N THR A 500 -0.74 -0.99 10.48
CA THR A 500 -0.47 -2.01 11.52
C THR A 500 0.42 -3.11 10.96
N LEU A 501 0.12 -3.67 9.79
CA LEU A 501 0.97 -4.67 9.15
C LEU A 501 2.38 -4.13 8.88
N ALA A 502 2.48 -2.97 8.23
CA ALA A 502 3.76 -2.37 7.85
C ALA A 502 4.65 -2.11 9.08
N LEU A 503 4.09 -1.45 10.09
CA LEU A 503 4.82 -1.11 11.31
C LEU A 503 5.11 -2.33 12.18
N PHE A 504 4.27 -3.36 12.17
CA PHE A 504 4.55 -4.62 12.86
C PHE A 504 5.80 -5.30 12.29
N HIS A 505 5.89 -5.43 10.97
CA HIS A 505 7.06 -6.04 10.33
C HIS A 505 8.32 -5.20 10.50
N VAL A 506 8.22 -3.86 10.43
CA VAL A 506 9.34 -2.95 10.75
C VAL A 506 9.73 -3.01 12.23
N GLY A 507 8.75 -3.07 13.13
CA GLY A 507 8.83 -3.07 14.59
C GLY A 507 9.40 -1.79 15.22
N GLY A 508 9.94 -1.91 16.43
CA GLY A 508 10.74 -0.88 17.10
C GLY A 508 9.90 0.25 17.69
N SER A 509 10.51 1.43 17.82
CA SER A 509 9.81 2.63 18.32
C SER A 509 8.56 2.97 17.49
N PRO A 510 8.57 2.90 16.13
CA PRO A 510 7.36 3.09 15.33
C PRO A 510 6.22 2.14 15.72
N TRP A 511 6.48 0.83 15.84
CA TRP A 511 5.49 -0.16 16.27
C TRP A 511 4.95 0.12 17.67
N LYS A 512 5.82 0.40 18.64
CA LYS A 512 5.38 0.63 20.03
C LYS A 512 4.43 1.82 20.14
N LYS A 513 4.78 2.95 19.50
CA LYS A 513 3.93 4.15 19.47
C LYS A 513 2.59 3.86 18.80
N TRP A 514 2.63 3.18 17.66
CA TRP A 514 1.44 2.80 16.91
C TRP A 514 0.53 1.87 17.71
N ASN A 515 1.08 0.78 18.25
CA ASN A 515 0.36 -0.23 19.01
C ASN A 515 -0.36 0.38 20.23
N GLN A 516 0.30 1.30 20.94
CA GLN A 516 -0.33 2.02 22.04
C GLN A 516 -1.58 2.80 21.57
N GLN A 517 -1.48 3.50 20.44
CA GLN A 517 -2.61 4.25 19.89
C GLN A 517 -3.69 3.33 19.32
N LEU A 518 -3.32 2.21 18.71
CA LEU A 518 -4.26 1.20 18.21
C LEU A 518 -5.19 0.73 19.34
N GLN A 519 -4.62 0.35 20.48
CA GLN A 519 -5.40 -0.10 21.64
C GLN A 519 -6.21 1.03 22.29
N GLN A 520 -5.69 2.26 22.32
CA GLN A 520 -6.39 3.39 22.94
C GLN A 520 -7.51 3.96 22.07
N GLN A 521 -7.38 3.87 20.74
CA GLN A 521 -8.24 4.60 19.80
C GLN A 521 -9.11 3.70 18.95
N LEU A 522 -8.64 2.51 18.53
CA LEU A 522 -9.42 1.60 17.69
C LEU A 522 -10.25 0.60 18.51
N LEU A 523 -9.66 0.04 19.58
CA LEU A 523 -10.35 -0.96 20.40
C LEU A 523 -11.69 -0.43 20.97
N PRO A 524 -11.79 0.82 21.48
CA PRO A 524 -13.05 1.35 21.98
C PRO A 524 -14.12 1.60 20.91
N LEU A 525 -13.77 1.53 19.63
CA LEU A 525 -14.74 1.70 18.53
C LEU A 525 -15.53 0.42 18.23
N GLN A 526 -15.12 -0.73 18.79
CA GLN A 526 -15.88 -1.96 18.62
C GLN A 526 -17.19 -1.86 19.39
N ILE A 527 -18.30 -2.16 18.71
CA ILE A 527 -19.63 -2.09 19.32
C ILE A 527 -19.75 -3.17 20.40
N GLN A 528 -20.18 -2.76 21.59
CA GLN A 528 -20.27 -3.63 22.78
C GLN A 528 -21.70 -4.09 23.10
N GLN A 529 -22.72 -3.65 22.35
CA GLN A 529 -24.12 -3.88 22.68
C GLN A 529 -25.01 -4.00 21.42
N GLY A 530 -26.19 -4.58 21.59
CA GLY A 530 -27.21 -4.75 20.55
C GLY A 530 -26.79 -5.73 19.45
N GLU A 531 -27.58 -5.78 18.38
CA GLU A 531 -27.39 -6.71 17.25
C GLU A 531 -26.01 -6.56 16.56
N SER A 532 -25.45 -5.35 16.59
CA SER A 532 -24.15 -5.04 16.00
C SER A 532 -22.96 -5.33 16.93
N ILE A 533 -23.17 -5.98 18.08
CA ILE A 533 -22.09 -6.35 19.03
C ILE A 533 -20.97 -7.15 18.37
N GLY A 534 -19.73 -6.69 18.59
CA GLY A 534 -18.51 -7.24 18.00
C GLY A 534 -18.09 -6.60 16.68
N SER A 535 -18.96 -5.82 16.04
CA SER A 535 -18.66 -5.14 14.77
C SER A 535 -18.01 -3.76 14.93
N TRP A 536 -17.50 -3.21 13.83
CA TRP A 536 -17.09 -1.82 13.73
C TRP A 536 -17.95 -1.05 12.73
N ASP A 537 -18.34 0.17 13.10
CA ASP A 537 -19.09 1.04 12.21
C ASP A 537 -18.29 1.44 10.96
N PRO A 538 -18.96 1.59 9.81
CA PRO A 538 -18.33 2.14 8.62
C PRO A 538 -17.70 3.50 8.85
N ASP A 539 -16.50 3.65 8.27
CA ASP A 539 -15.88 4.95 8.05
C ASP A 539 -16.87 5.94 7.42
N PRO A 540 -16.94 7.20 7.91
CA PRO A 540 -17.76 8.25 7.30
C PRO A 540 -17.09 8.84 6.04
N ASN A 541 -16.54 7.98 5.19
CA ASN A 541 -15.89 8.31 3.92
C ASN A 541 -16.22 7.25 2.85
N TRP A 542 -15.75 7.46 1.62
CA TRP A 542 -16.07 6.58 0.50
C TRP A 542 -15.57 5.14 0.67
N ILE A 543 -14.49 4.91 1.43
CA ILE A 543 -13.97 3.55 1.72
C ILE A 543 -14.95 2.81 2.64
N GLY A 544 -15.43 3.50 3.68
CA GLY A 544 -16.46 2.95 4.56
C GLY A 544 -17.78 2.69 3.84
N ALA A 545 -18.19 3.61 2.96
CA ALA A 545 -19.38 3.42 2.14
C ALA A 545 -19.25 2.23 1.17
N ALA A 546 -18.05 1.99 0.61
CA ALA A 546 -17.83 0.86 -0.30
C ALA A 546 -17.83 -0.48 0.43
N GLY A 547 -17.08 -0.60 1.53
CA GLY A 547 -16.94 -1.85 2.27
C GLY A 547 -18.09 -2.17 3.23
N GLY A 548 -18.78 -1.15 3.74
CA GLY A 548 -19.81 -1.30 4.76
C GLY A 548 -19.28 -1.91 6.07
N ARG A 549 -20.21 -2.29 6.95
CA ARG A 549 -19.90 -2.83 8.29
C ARG A 549 -19.15 -4.15 8.22
N VAL A 550 -19.46 -4.99 7.24
CA VAL A 550 -18.81 -6.30 7.10
C VAL A 550 -17.31 -6.15 6.84
N ALA A 551 -16.92 -5.34 5.84
CA ALA A 551 -15.50 -5.13 5.54
C ALA A 551 -14.76 -4.47 6.70
N GLN A 552 -15.41 -3.52 7.39
CA GLN A 552 -14.85 -2.82 8.54
C GLN A 552 -14.60 -3.77 9.71
N THR A 553 -15.53 -4.70 9.92
CA THR A 553 -15.40 -5.71 10.97
C THR A 553 -14.29 -6.70 10.63
N ALA A 554 -14.24 -7.18 9.39
CA ALA A 554 -13.14 -8.04 8.95
C ALA A 554 -11.78 -7.34 9.07
N LEU A 555 -11.64 -6.08 8.60
CA LEU A 555 -10.39 -5.31 8.75
C LEU A 555 -10.02 -5.04 10.20
N GLY A 556 -10.99 -4.79 11.08
CA GLY A 556 -10.75 -4.62 12.52
C GLY A 556 -10.20 -5.91 13.15
N VAL A 557 -10.80 -7.05 12.82
CA VAL A 557 -10.31 -8.38 13.23
C VAL A 557 -8.89 -8.63 12.71
N LEU A 558 -8.67 -8.51 11.40
CA LEU A 558 -7.36 -8.68 10.75
C LEU A 558 -6.27 -7.79 11.37
N THR A 559 -6.65 -6.58 11.79
CA THR A 559 -5.74 -5.64 12.46
C THR A 559 -5.23 -6.21 13.78
N PHE A 560 -6.11 -6.73 14.64
CA PHE A 560 -5.71 -7.29 15.93
C PHE A 560 -5.14 -8.72 15.84
N GLU A 561 -5.44 -9.47 14.79
CA GLU A 561 -4.77 -10.75 14.49
C GLU A 561 -3.27 -10.60 14.27
N THR A 562 -2.80 -9.42 13.84
CA THR A 562 -1.38 -9.16 13.54
C THR A 562 -0.45 -9.62 14.67
N TYR A 563 -0.87 -9.52 15.94
CA TYR A 563 -0.04 -9.92 17.09
C TYR A 563 0.32 -11.40 17.11
N PHE A 564 -0.43 -12.27 16.45
CA PHE A 564 -0.27 -13.72 16.59
C PHE A 564 -0.31 -14.45 15.25
N ARG A 565 -0.85 -13.81 14.21
CA ARG A 565 -0.93 -14.34 12.85
C ARG A 565 0.42 -14.38 12.15
N TYR A 566 1.30 -13.41 12.42
CA TYR A 566 2.56 -13.23 11.71
C TYR A 566 3.77 -13.20 12.66
N THR A 567 4.91 -13.67 12.16
CA THR A 567 6.21 -13.35 12.76
C THR A 567 6.74 -12.07 12.12
N PRO A 568 7.14 -11.05 12.90
CA PRO A 568 7.70 -9.83 12.35
C PRO A 568 8.97 -10.08 11.51
N LEU A 569 9.12 -9.37 10.39
CA LEU A 569 10.30 -9.53 9.51
C LEU A 569 11.61 -9.24 10.23
N HIS A 570 11.64 -8.17 11.03
CA HIS A 570 12.85 -7.81 11.78
C HIS A 570 13.31 -8.91 12.75
N GLN A 571 12.38 -9.71 13.29
CA GLN A 571 12.72 -10.84 14.15
C GLN A 571 13.22 -12.02 13.32
N ARG A 572 12.56 -12.35 12.20
CA ARG A 572 13.00 -13.41 11.28
C ARG A 572 14.41 -13.21 10.76
N LEU A 573 14.75 -11.96 10.44
CA LEU A 573 16.07 -11.59 9.96
C LEU A 573 17.12 -11.49 11.09
N GLY A 574 16.79 -11.87 12.32
CA GLY A 574 17.71 -11.85 13.47
C GLY A 574 18.19 -10.45 13.83
N ILE A 575 17.45 -9.39 13.47
CA ILE A 575 17.85 -8.00 13.69
C ILE A 575 17.68 -7.69 15.18
N ALA A 576 18.73 -7.96 15.95
CA ALA A 576 18.81 -7.66 17.37
C ALA A 576 18.74 -6.14 17.59
N ARG A 577 17.64 -5.67 18.18
CA ARG A 577 17.50 -4.25 18.54
C ARG A 577 18.30 -3.92 19.80
N LYS A 578 18.82 -2.69 19.85
CA LYS A 578 19.57 -2.20 21.01
C LYS A 578 18.62 -2.11 22.23
N PRO A 579 19.10 -2.25 23.47
CA PRO A 579 18.26 -2.18 24.67
C PRO A 579 17.42 -0.90 24.80
N ARG A 580 17.82 0.21 24.16
CA ARG A 580 17.04 1.46 24.13
C ARG A 580 15.77 1.38 23.27
N ASP A 581 15.65 0.33 22.46
CA ASP A 581 14.48 0.00 21.65
C ASP A 581 13.62 -1.09 22.31
N ARG A 582 14.03 -1.65 23.46
CA ARG A 582 13.21 -2.50 24.35
C ARG A 582 12.46 -1.62 25.36
#